data_AF-A0A965PRS5-F1
#
_entry.id   AF-A0A965PRS5-F1
#
_cell.length_a   1.000
_cell.length_b   1.000
_cell.length_c   1.000
_cell.angle_alpha   90.00
_cell.angle_beta   90.00
_cell.angle_gamma   90.00
#
_symmetry.space_group_name_H-M   'P 1'
#
loop_
_entity.id
_entity.type
_entity.pdbx_description
1 polymer ?
#
loop_
_entity_poly.entity_id
_entity_poly.type
_entity_poly.pdbx_seq_one_letter_code
_entity_poly.pdbx_strand_id
1 'polypeptide(L)'
;MALSDYYDATFATVTNVVKGRQKAEEERLRENWEIARWMAAVNLTPHLAKGKNIKPTDLIVFPWEKQSAPAPIAQADRQELFAKWDEDMKKQWHGE
;
A
#
# COMPACT_ATOMS: atom_id res chain seq x y z
N MET A 1 1.42 23.98 -17.33
CA MET A 1 0.82 24.37 -18.61
C MET A 1 1.05 25.85 -18.74
N ALA A 2 1.90 26.24 -19.68
CA ALA A 2 2.06 27.64 -20.04
C ALA A 2 0.78 28.13 -20.75
N LEU A 3 0.63 29.44 -20.88
CA LEU A 3 -0.55 30.03 -21.50
C LEU A 3 -0.68 29.64 -22.99
N SER A 4 0.45 29.54 -23.71
CA SER A 4 0.50 29.06 -25.09
C SER A 4 0.00 27.62 -25.21
N ASP A 5 0.49 26.72 -24.35
CA ASP A 5 0.10 25.30 -24.34
C ASP A 5 -1.40 25.10 -24.13
N TYR A 6 -2.06 26.04 -23.43
CA TYR A 6 -3.49 25.98 -23.16
C TYR A 6 -4.32 26.32 -24.40
N TYR A 7 -3.92 27.34 -25.17
CA TYR A 7 -4.63 27.73 -26.38
C TYR A 7 -4.51 26.68 -27.50
N ASP A 8 -3.42 25.92 -27.51
CA ASP A 8 -3.19 24.81 -28.45
C ASP A 8 -3.75 23.46 -27.95
N ALA A 9 -4.28 23.40 -26.73
CA ALA A 9 -4.73 22.15 -26.13
C ALA A 9 -6.13 21.72 -26.58
N THR A 10 -6.26 20.44 -26.94
CA THR A 10 -7.57 19.79 -27.06
C THR A 10 -8.23 19.62 -25.68
N PHE A 11 -9.56 19.59 -25.64
CA PHE A 11 -10.33 19.30 -24.40
C PHE A 11 -9.83 18.06 -23.65
N ALA A 12 -9.51 16.98 -24.37
CA ALA A 12 -8.93 15.77 -23.79
C ALA A 12 -7.64 16.06 -23.01
N THR A 13 -6.73 16.83 -23.58
CA THR A 13 -5.48 17.24 -22.93
C THR A 13 -5.73 18.03 -21.65
N VAL A 14 -6.63 19.01 -21.69
CA VAL A 14 -6.99 19.80 -20.51
C VAL A 14 -7.57 18.91 -19.40
N THR A 15 -8.51 18.02 -19.73
CA THR A 15 -9.10 17.11 -18.74
C THR A 15 -8.08 16.14 -18.14
N ASN A 16 -7.13 15.65 -18.94
CA ASN A 16 -6.05 14.78 -18.45
C ASN A 16 -5.10 15.52 -17.51
N VAL A 17 -4.75 16.78 -17.83
CA VAL A 17 -3.92 17.62 -16.96
C VAL A 17 -4.63 17.89 -15.63
N VAL A 18 -5.93 18.22 -15.65
CA VAL A 18 -6.72 18.45 -14.43
C VAL A 18 -6.76 17.19 -13.56
N LYS A 19 -7.06 16.03 -14.15
CA LYS A 19 -7.05 14.74 -13.43
C LYS A 19 -5.67 14.43 -12.85
N GLY A 20 -4.60 14.65 -13.62
CA GLY A 20 -3.23 14.45 -13.17
C GLY A 20 -2.87 15.33 -11.97
N ARG A 21 -3.28 16.61 -11.99
CA ARG A 21 -3.10 17.53 -10.86
C ARG A 21 -3.88 17.10 -9.62
N GLN A 22 -5.14 16.71 -9.79
CA GLN A 22 -5.94 16.20 -8.68
C GLN A 22 -5.28 15.00 -8.02
N LYS A 23 -4.82 14.03 -8.82
CA LYS A 23 -4.11 12.86 -8.33
C LYS A 23 -2.81 13.22 -7.59
N ALA A 24 -2.00 14.12 -8.15
CA ALA A 24 -0.76 14.56 -7.51
C ALA A 24 -1.02 15.25 -6.16
N GLU A 25 -2.08 16.06 -6.05
CA GLU A 25 -2.44 16.68 -4.78
C GLU A 25 -3.01 15.68 -3.77
N GLU A 26 -3.80 14.71 -4.22
CA GLU A 26 -4.23 13.61 -3.36
C GLU A 26 -3.03 12.85 -2.78
N GLU A 27 -2.05 12.50 -3.61
CA GLU A 27 -0.82 11.82 -3.17
C GLU A 27 -0.05 12.66 -2.16
N ARG A 28 0.13 13.97 -2.43
CA ARG A 28 0.79 14.89 -1.49
C ARG A 28 0.05 14.99 -0.15
N LEU A 29 -1.28 15.03 -0.18
CA LEU A 29 -2.08 15.04 1.05
C LEU A 29 -1.93 13.73 1.82
N ARG A 30 -1.94 12.57 1.14
CA ARG A 30 -1.71 11.26 1.78
C ARG A 30 -0.35 11.20 2.47
N GLU A 31 0.70 11.65 1.80
CA GLU A 31 2.05 11.73 2.38
C GLU A 31 2.08 12.62 3.63
N ASN A 32 1.46 13.80 3.59
CA ASN A 32 1.38 14.69 4.75
C ASN A 32 0.66 14.02 5.94
N TRP A 33 -0.42 13.29 5.67
CA TRP A 33 -1.14 12.53 6.69
C TRP A 33 -0.29 11.41 7.29
N GLU A 34 0.50 10.72 6.49
CA GLU A 34 1.41 9.66 6.93
C GLU A 34 2.55 10.23 7.80
N ILE A 35 3.13 11.37 7.40
CA ILE A 35 4.15 12.10 8.18
C ILE A 35 3.56 12.52 9.53
N ALA A 36 2.37 13.14 9.53
CA ALA A 36 1.72 13.58 10.76
C ALA A 36 1.45 12.41 11.72
N ARG A 37 0.98 11.27 11.19
CA ARG A 37 0.76 10.04 11.97
C ARG A 37 2.08 9.50 12.54
N TRP A 38 3.14 9.47 11.75
CA TRP A 38 4.46 9.04 12.21
C TRP A 38 5.00 9.94 13.32
N MET A 39 4.93 11.26 13.13
CA MET A 39 5.31 12.24 14.15
C MET A 39 4.52 12.05 15.44
N ALA A 40 3.21 11.80 15.36
CA ALA A 40 2.39 11.54 16.53
C ALA A 40 2.84 10.27 17.28
N ALA A 41 3.15 9.19 16.56
CA ALA A 41 3.64 7.94 17.18
C ALA A 41 4.98 8.14 17.90
N VAL A 42 5.93 8.84 17.26
CA VAL A 42 7.23 9.16 17.85
C VAL A 42 7.08 10.03 19.09
N ASN A 43 6.22 11.06 19.05
CA ASN A 43 5.99 11.94 20.19
C ASN A 43 5.27 11.23 21.35
N LEU A 44 4.41 10.24 21.08
CA LEU A 44 3.72 9.47 22.12
C LEU A 44 4.61 8.42 22.78
N THR A 45 5.60 7.90 22.05
CA THR A 45 6.50 6.82 22.51
C THR A 45 7.11 7.07 23.90
N PRO A 46 7.69 8.24 24.24
CA PRO A 46 8.26 8.49 25.57
C PRO A 46 7.22 8.55 26.70
N HIS A 47 5.94 8.73 26.40
CA HIS A 47 4.86 8.79 27.37
C HIS A 47 4.20 7.43 27.65
N LEU A 48 4.66 6.38 26.96
CA LEU A 48 4.17 5.02 27.18
C LEU A 48 4.89 4.33 28.35
N ALA A 49 4.21 3.35 28.94
CA ALA A 49 4.82 2.51 29.97
C ALA A 49 6.08 1.80 29.44
N LYS A 50 7.06 1.57 30.31
CA LYS A 50 8.33 0.93 29.96
C LYS A 50 8.11 -0.40 29.24
N GLY A 51 8.77 -0.56 28.08
CA GLY A 51 8.66 -1.77 27.24
C GLY A 51 7.46 -1.78 26.30
N LYS A 52 6.58 -0.77 26.32
CA LYS A 52 5.55 -0.58 25.32
C LYS A 52 6.07 0.29 24.18
N ASN A 53 5.66 -0.06 22.97
CA ASN A 53 5.90 0.71 21.76
C ASN A 53 4.57 0.85 21.01
N ILE A 54 4.39 1.93 20.26
CA ILE A 54 3.20 2.19 19.46
C ILE A 54 3.59 2.28 17.99
N LYS A 55 2.89 1.51 17.15
CA LYS A 55 3.07 1.61 15.70
C LYS A 55 2.21 2.75 15.17
N PRO A 56 2.61 3.45 14.09
CA PRO A 56 1.76 4.46 13.46
C PRO A 56 0.35 3.95 13.11
N THR A 57 0.24 2.70 12.67
CA THR A 57 -1.04 2.05 12.34
C THR A 57 -1.95 1.82 13.54
N ASP A 58 -1.39 1.81 14.77
CA ASP A 58 -2.18 1.70 16.00
C ASP A 58 -2.91 3.02 16.33
N LEU A 59 -2.45 4.15 15.78
CA LEU A 59 -3.10 5.46 15.94
C LEU A 59 -4.26 5.64 14.96
N ILE A 60 -4.00 5.42 13.68
CA ILE A 60 -4.99 5.54 12.61
C ILE A 60 -4.58 4.69 11.42
N VAL A 61 -5.55 3.97 10.84
CA VAL A 61 -5.40 3.21 9.60
C VAL A 61 -6.12 3.97 8.50
N PHE A 62 -5.40 4.35 7.44
CA PHE A 62 -5.99 5.14 6.37
C PHE A 62 -6.77 4.28 5.38
N PRO A 63 -7.82 4.83 4.72
CA PRO A 63 -8.61 4.07 3.75
C PRO A 63 -7.80 3.50 2.59
N TRP A 64 -6.75 4.22 2.15
CA TRP A 64 -5.88 3.78 1.03
C TRP A 64 -4.86 2.71 1.42
N GLU A 65 -4.68 2.43 2.71
CA GLU A 65 -3.82 1.35 3.21
C GLU A 65 -4.55 0.01 3.32
N LYS A 66 -5.89 0.02 3.16
CA LYS A 66 -6.70 -1.19 3.11
C LYS A 66 -6.46 -1.92 1.79
N GLN A 67 -5.27 -2.47 1.60
CA GLN A 67 -5.10 -3.58 0.69
C GLN A 67 -5.88 -4.76 1.28
N SER A 68 -6.79 -5.35 0.50
CA SER A 68 -7.38 -6.62 0.88
C SER A 68 -6.22 -7.59 1.07
N ALA A 69 -5.89 -7.92 2.32
CA ALA A 69 -5.02 -9.05 2.55
C ALA A 69 -5.63 -10.22 1.75
N PRO A 70 -4.86 -10.92 0.90
CA PRO A 70 -5.38 -12.14 0.29
C PRO A 70 -5.94 -12.98 1.43
N ALA A 71 -7.18 -13.46 1.26
CA ALA A 71 -7.86 -14.21 2.30
C ALA A 71 -6.89 -15.25 2.87
N PRO A 72 -6.73 -15.35 4.20
CA PRO A 72 -5.79 -16.28 4.77
C PRO A 72 -6.13 -17.67 4.23
N ILE A 73 -5.22 -18.25 3.44
CA ILE A 73 -5.31 -19.63 2.97
C ILE A 73 -5.53 -20.49 4.21
N ALA A 74 -6.65 -21.22 4.27
CA ALA A 74 -6.96 -22.03 5.44
C ALA A 74 -5.79 -23.00 5.69
N GLN A 75 -5.51 -23.33 6.96
CA GLN A 75 -4.36 -24.18 7.28
C GLN A 75 -4.42 -25.54 6.56
N ALA A 76 -5.62 -26.05 6.28
CA ALA A 76 -5.85 -27.26 5.48
C ALA A 76 -5.35 -27.08 4.03
N ASP A 77 -5.77 -26.03 3.34
CA ASP A 77 -5.36 -25.71 1.96
C ASP A 77 -3.84 -25.56 1.83
N ARG A 78 -3.18 -25.09 2.90
CA ARG A 78 -1.72 -24.95 2.93
C ARG A 78 -1.00 -26.30 2.92
N GLN A 79 -1.54 -27.31 3.61
CA GLN A 79 -0.95 -28.66 3.64
C GLN A 79 -1.07 -29.34 2.27
N GLU A 80 -2.23 -29.19 1.60
CA GLU A 80 -2.45 -29.71 0.26
C GLU A 80 -1.54 -29.05 -0.77
N LEU A 81 -1.35 -27.74 -0.68
CA LEU A 81 -0.39 -26.99 -1.52
C LEU A 81 1.05 -27.49 -1.32
N PHE A 82 1.47 -27.73 -0.08
CA PHE A 82 2.80 -28.27 0.20
C PHE A 82 2.95 -29.72 -0.27
N ALA A 83 1.93 -30.56 -0.12
CA ALA A 83 1.94 -31.93 -0.64
C ALA A 83 2.08 -31.96 -2.17
N LYS A 84 1.37 -31.09 -2.87
CA LYS A 84 1.50 -30.92 -4.33
C LYS A 84 2.92 -30.47 -4.72
N TRP A 85 3.52 -29.53 -3.99
CA TRP A 85 4.91 -29.11 -4.22
C TRP A 85 5.92 -30.21 -3.94
N ASP A 86 5.72 -31.03 -2.91
CA ASP A 86 6.57 -32.19 -2.64
C ASP A 86 6.48 -33.24 -3.75
N GLU A 87 5.28 -33.46 -4.32
CA GLU A 87 5.10 -34.35 -5.47
C GLU A 87 5.74 -33.80 -6.75
N ASP A 88 5.57 -32.52 -7.03
CA ASP A 88 6.17 -31.86 -8.20
C ASP A 88 7.71 -31.83 -8.08
N MET A 89 8.24 -31.61 -6.88
CA MET A 89 9.68 -31.73 -6.60
C MET A 89 10.16 -33.17 -6.78
N LYS A 90 9.45 -34.17 -6.24
CA LYS A 90 9.82 -35.57 -6.47
C LYS A 90 9.85 -35.91 -7.95
N LYS A 91 8.90 -35.42 -8.76
CA LYS A 91 8.91 -35.60 -10.22
C LYS A 91 10.06 -34.88 -10.90
N GLN A 92 10.41 -33.67 -10.46
CA GLN A 92 11.50 -32.88 -11.03
C GLN A 92 12.89 -33.49 -10.71
N TRP A 93 13.05 -34.09 -9.54
CA TRP A 93 14.33 -34.67 -9.08
C TRP A 93 14.45 -36.18 -9.34
N HIS A 94 13.33 -36.88 -9.57
CA HIS A 94 13.28 -38.30 -9.96
C HIS A 94 12.73 -38.51 -11.38
N GLY A 95 12.89 -37.51 -12.26
CA GLY A 95 12.57 -37.68 -13.68
C GLY A 95 13.48 -38.72 -14.33
N GLU A 96 12.85 -39.80 -14.82
CA GLU A 96 13.25 -40.49 -16.05
C GLU A 96 13.31 -39.53 -17.25
#